data_AF-A0A964QIF4-F1
#
_entry.id   AF-A0A964QIF4-F1
#
_cell.length_a   1.000
_cell.length_b   1.000
_cell.length_c   1.000
_cell.angle_alpha   90.00
_cell.angle_beta   90.00
_cell.angle_gamma   90.00
#
_symmetry.space_group_name_H-M   'P 1'
#
loop_
_entity.id
_entity.type
_entity.pdbx_description
1 polymer ?
#
loop_
_entity_poly.entity_id
_entity_poly.type
_entity_poly.pdbx_seq_one_letter_code
_entity_poly.pdbx_strand_id
1 'polypeptide(L)' 'MVIRWLLDSDPSIRWQVMRDLIGAPADEVAAERARVATEGRPNWWNTLRALRVLNWYSAGD' A
#
# COMPACT_ATOMS: atom_id res chain seq x y z
N MET A 1 21.54 5.83 0.00
CA MET A 1 20.63 7.01 0.00
C MET A 1 19.30 6.61 0.60
N VAL A 2 18.63 7.55 1.29
CA VAL A 2 17.37 7.34 2.02
C VAL A 2 16.26 6.68 1.19
N ILE A 3 16.15 6.99 -0.11
CA ILE A 3 15.15 6.40 -1.02
C ILE A 3 15.28 4.86 -1.08
N ARG A 4 16.51 4.32 -1.10
CA ARG A 4 16.71 2.87 -1.16
C ARG A 4 16.30 2.17 0.14
N TRP A 5 16.38 2.86 1.28
CA TRP A 5 15.92 2.33 2.57
C TRP A 5 14.39 2.38 2.68
N LEU A 6 13.77 3.42 2.12
CA LEU A 6 12.31 3.55 2.04
C LEU A 6 11.68 2.52 1.08
N LEU A 7 12.35 2.17 -0.01
CA LEU A 7 11.92 1.09 -0.91
C LEU A 7 12.09 -0.32 -0.33
N ASP A 8 12.86 -0.47 0.75
CA ASP A 8 13.01 -1.74 1.49
C ASP A 8 12.10 -1.80 2.72
N SER A 9 11.34 -0.72 2.99
CA SER A 9 10.43 -0.61 4.13
C SER A 9 9.07 -1.30 3.88
N ASP A 10 8.23 -1.29 4.91
CA ASP A 10 6.85 -1.82 4.86
C ASP A 10 6.11 -1.38 3.59
N PRO A 11 5.31 -2.27 2.96
CA PRO A 11 4.59 -1.96 1.73
C PRO A 11 3.80 -0.65 1.81
N SER A 12 3.29 -0.28 2.99
CA SER A 12 2.50 0.95 3.20
C SER A 12 3.30 2.24 2.96
N ILE A 13 4.62 2.20 3.14
CA ILE A 13 5.55 3.29 2.85
C ILE A 13 6.06 3.18 1.42
N ARG A 14 6.32 1.95 0.94
CA ARG A 14 6.89 1.70 -0.38
C ARG A 14 6.02 2.21 -1.53
N TRP A 15 4.72 1.91 -1.51
CA TRP A 15 3.82 2.38 -2.59
C TRP A 15 3.68 3.91 -2.60
N GLN A 16 3.79 4.55 -1.44
CA GLN A 16 3.73 6.01 -1.32
C GLN A 16 4.97 6.66 -1.92
N VAL A 17 6.14 6.10 -1.65
CA VAL A 17 7.41 6.56 -2.24
C VAL A 17 7.41 6.35 -3.75
N MET A 18 6.90 5.21 -4.22
CA MET A 18 6.74 4.95 -5.65
C MET A 18 5.86 6.00 -6.33
N ARG A 19 4.71 6.33 -5.73
CA ARG A 19 3.79 7.35 -6.28
C ARG A 19 4.36 8.76 -6.21
N ASP A 20 4.82 9.17 -5.04
CA ASP A 20 5.06 10.58 -4.71
C ASP A 20 6.49 11.04 -5.00
N LEU A 21 7.47 10.14 -4.92
CA LEU A 21 8.89 10.48 -5.10
C LEU A 21 9.47 9.93 -6.39
N ILE A 22 8.95 8.81 -6.90
CA ILE A 22 9.47 8.15 -8.10
C ILE A 22 8.56 8.41 -9.31
N GLY A 23 7.29 8.75 -9.09
CA GLY A 23 6.31 8.95 -10.17
C GLY A 23 5.99 7.65 -10.92
N ALA A 24 5.97 6.52 -10.20
CA ALA A 24 5.75 5.20 -10.78
C ALA A 24 4.33 5.07 -11.40
N PRO A 25 4.16 4.19 -12.40
CA PRO A 25 2.86 3.92 -13.03
C PRO A 25 1.77 3.51 -12.02
N ALA A 26 0.52 3.89 -12.31
CA ALA A 26 -0.59 3.68 -11.39
C ALA A 26 -0.88 2.20 -11.11
N ASP A 27 -0.62 1.33 -12.08
CA ASP A 27 -0.74 -0.12 -11.97
C ASP A 27 0.31 -0.71 -11.04
N GLU A 28 1.57 -0.27 -11.13
CA GLU A 28 2.64 -0.67 -10.20
C GLU A 28 2.35 -0.19 -8.77
N VAL A 29 1.86 1.04 -8.61
CA VAL A 29 1.46 1.58 -7.31
C VAL A 29 0.27 0.81 -6.73
N ALA A 30 -0.70 0.41 -7.56
CA ALA A 30 -1.85 -0.36 -7.12
C ALA A 30 -1.46 -1.78 -6.68
N ALA A 31 -0.59 -2.45 -7.46
CA ALA A 31 -0.05 -3.75 -7.13
C ALA A 31 0.71 -3.72 -5.80
N GLU A 32 1.56 -2.70 -5.60
CA GLU A 32 2.32 -2.55 -4.37
C GLU A 32 1.44 -2.20 -3.17
N ARG A 33 0.41 -1.38 -3.36
CA ARG A 33 -0.58 -1.07 -2.33
C ARG A 33 -1.38 -2.30 -1.90
N ALA A 34 -1.66 -3.24 -2.79
CA ALA A 34 -2.36 -4.47 -2.46
C ALA A 34 -1.58 -5.32 -1.44
N ARG A 35 -0.23 -5.28 -1.50
CA ARG A 35 0.66 -6.00 -0.58
C ARG A 35 0.57 -5.51 0.86
N VAL A 36 0.07 -4.30 1.10
CA VAL A 36 -0.19 -3.79 2.46
C VAL A 36 -1.14 -4.72 3.24
N ALA A 37 -2.08 -5.36 2.54
CA ALA A 37 -3.03 -6.27 3.17
C ALA A 37 -2.42 -7.62 3.58
N THR A 38 -1.30 -8.03 2.97
CA THR A 38 -0.69 -9.37 3.15
C THR A 38 0.67 -9.33 3.82
N GLU A 39 1.47 -8.30 3.54
CA GLU A 39 2.86 -8.14 3.98
C GLU A 39 3.01 -6.99 4.99
N GLY A 40 1.99 -6.13 5.12
CA GLY A 40 1.97 -5.06 6.11
C GLY A 40 1.90 -5.62 7.53
N ARG A 41 2.71 -5.08 8.44
CA ARG A 41 2.66 -5.53 9.85
C ARG A 41 1.25 -5.25 10.42
N PRO A 42 0.55 -6.28 10.96
CA PRO A 42 -0.80 -6.10 11.45
C PRO A 42 -0.79 -5.18 12.67
N ASN A 43 -1.49 -4.06 12.53
CA ASN A 43 -1.93 -3.23 13.64
C ASN A 43 -3.42 -2.95 13.44
N TRP A 44 -4.11 -2.63 14.53
CA TRP A 44 -5.56 -2.49 14.56
C TRP A 44 -6.10 -1.50 13.50
N TRP A 45 -5.38 -0.41 13.25
CA TRP A 45 -5.72 0.57 12.21
C TRP A 45 -5.59 0.01 10.79
N ASN A 46 -4.54 -0.76 10.50
CA ASN A 46 -4.35 -1.40 9.20
C ASN A 46 -5.46 -2.41 8.92
N THR A 47 -5.91 -3.16 9.94
CA THR A 47 -7.04 -4.08 9.81
C THR A 47 -8.34 -3.31 9.51
N LEU A 48 -8.63 -2.23 10.24
CA LEU A 48 -9.83 -1.40 9.95
C LEU A 48 -9.79 -0.79 8.55
N ARG A 49 -8.61 -0.33 8.11
CA ARG A 49 -8.43 0.21 6.75
C ARG A 49 -8.63 -0.87 5.68
N ALA A 50 -8.14 -2.09 5.92
CA ALA A 50 -8.36 -3.23 5.02
C ALA A 50 -9.85 -3.60 4.93
N LEU A 51 -10.54 -3.69 6.06
CA LEU A 51 -11.98 -3.96 6.11
C LEU A 51 -12.79 -2.89 5.35
N ARG A 52 -12.42 -1.60 5.46
CA ARG A 52 -13.07 -0.52 4.71
C ARG A 52 -12.89 -0.64 3.20
N VAL A 53 -11.71 -1.06 2.74
CA VAL A 53 -11.45 -1.28 1.31
C VAL A 53 -12.24 -2.48 0.79
N LEU A 54 -12.26 -3.59 1.54
CA LEU A 54 -13.05 -4.77 1.20
C LEU A 54 -14.55 -4.46 1.11
N ASN A 55 -15.07 -3.64 2.04
CA ASN A 55 -16.45 -3.18 2.00
C ASN A 55 -16.75 -2.30 0.77
N TRP A 56 -15.79 -1.49 0.31
CA TRP A 56 -15.95 -0.67 -0.90
C TRP A 56 -15.98 -1.52 -2.17
N TYR A 57 -15.09 -2.51 -2.29
CA TYR A 57 -15.12 -3.46 -3.40
C TYR A 57 -16.42 -4.29 -3.42
N SER A 58 -16.91 -4.71 -2.26
CA SER A 58 -18.15 -5.49 -2.14
C SER A 58 -19.42 -4.66 -2.38
N ALA A 59 -19.31 -3.33 -2.37
CA ALA A 59 -20.41 -2.39 -2.60
C ALA A 59 -20.40 -1.79 -4.02
N GLY A 60 -19.44 -2.20 -4.86
CA GLY A 60 -19.23 -1.68 -6.21
C GLY A 60 -19.74 -2.57 -7.35
N ASP A 61 -20.44 -3.66 -7.05
CA ASP A 61 -21.21 -4.49 -8.01
C ASP A 61 -22.68 -4.05 -8.07
#